data_AF-A0A3D2MW21-F1
#
_entry.id   AF-A0A3D2MW21-F1
#
_cell.length_a   1.000
_cell.length_b   1.000
_cell.length_c   1.000
_cell.angle_alpha   90.00
_cell.angle_beta   90.00
_cell.angle_gamma   90.00
#
_symmetry.space_group_name_H-M   'P 1'
#
loop_
_entity.id
_entity.type
_entity.pdbx_description
1 polymer ?
#
loop_
_entity_poly.entity_id
_entity_poly.type
_entity_poly.pdbx_seq_one_letter_code
_entity_poly.pdbx_strand_id
1 'polypeptide(L)'
;MARTDNTVSAPNSSADSPFSRGAQHKAKRAAILSRAAKLFNTKGARAATLADVANKLGLTKTSLYYYVKTKEDLIYQCYQSAIARLHLS
;
A
#
# COMPACT_ATOMS: atom_id res chain seq x y z
N MET A 1 -5.44 -47.01 -28.31
CA MET A 1 -4.43 -46.67 -27.28
C MET A 1 -3.86 -45.29 -27.63
N ALA A 2 -4.60 -44.21 -27.37
CA ALA A 2 -4.18 -42.85 -27.70
C ALA A 2 -3.66 -42.16 -26.43
N ARG A 3 -2.38 -41.78 -26.48
CA ARG A 3 -1.73 -40.90 -25.52
C ARG A 3 -2.26 -39.48 -25.72
N THR A 4 -2.60 -38.80 -24.63
CA THR A 4 -2.43 -37.34 -24.53
C THR A 4 -2.32 -36.94 -23.07
N ASP A 5 -1.08 -36.95 -22.58
CA ASP A 5 -0.60 -35.96 -21.62
C ASP A 5 -0.61 -34.61 -22.33
N ASN A 6 -1.36 -33.62 -21.84
CA ASN A 6 -0.90 -32.22 -21.74
C ASN A 6 -2.00 -31.32 -21.17
N THR A 7 -2.04 -31.17 -19.85
CA THR A 7 -2.64 -29.99 -19.21
C THR A 7 -1.56 -28.93 -19.05
N VAL A 8 -1.16 -28.30 -20.15
CA VAL A 8 -0.39 -27.04 -20.09
C VAL A 8 -1.36 -25.95 -19.63
N SER A 9 -1.55 -25.85 -18.31
CA SER A 9 -2.12 -24.65 -17.69
C SER A 9 -1.12 -23.51 -17.88
N ALA A 10 -1.41 -22.65 -18.85
CA ALA A 10 -0.70 -21.42 -19.10
C ALA A 10 -0.64 -20.54 -17.82
N PRO A 11 0.49 -19.86 -17.56
CA PRO A 11 0.56 -18.89 -16.47
C PRO A 11 -0.23 -17.63 -16.86
N ASN A 12 -1.30 -17.36 -16.10
CA ASN A 12 -2.13 -16.14 -16.21
C ASN A 12 -1.28 -14.87 -16.07
N SER A 13 -0.83 -14.33 -17.19
CA SER A 13 0.07 -13.16 -17.26
C SER A 13 -0.68 -11.81 -17.36
N SER A 14 -1.99 -11.79 -17.07
CA SER A 14 -2.85 -10.61 -17.20
C SER A 14 -3.16 -9.88 -15.88
N ALA A 15 -2.72 -10.40 -14.74
CA ALA A 15 -2.90 -9.76 -13.43
C ALA A 15 -1.82 -8.71 -13.09
N ASP A 16 -0.69 -8.69 -13.81
CA ASP A 16 0.47 -7.83 -13.56
C ASP A 16 0.53 -6.57 -14.46
N SER A 17 -0.59 -6.16 -15.06
CA SER A 17 -0.62 -4.88 -15.78
C SER A 17 -0.43 -3.71 -14.79
N PRO A 18 0.56 -2.82 -14.98
CA PRO A 18 0.77 -1.65 -14.12
C PRO A 18 -0.42 -0.68 -14.13
N PHE A 19 -1.35 -0.85 -15.08
CA PHE A 19 -2.56 -0.05 -15.21
C PHE A 19 -3.78 -0.64 -14.49
N SER A 20 -3.69 -1.86 -13.94
CA SER A 20 -4.77 -2.48 -13.16
C SER A 20 -5.17 -1.61 -11.97
N ARG A 21 -6.48 -1.40 -11.76
CA ARG A 21 -6.98 -0.57 -10.63
C ARG A 21 -6.42 -1.02 -9.28
N GLY A 22 -6.25 -2.33 -9.09
CA GLY A 22 -5.65 -2.91 -7.88
C GLY A 22 -4.15 -2.59 -7.73
N ALA A 23 -3.38 -2.65 -8.81
CA ALA A 23 -1.96 -2.28 -8.81
C ALA A 23 -1.77 -0.78 -8.53
N GLN A 24 -2.56 0.07 -9.18
CA GLN A 24 -2.58 1.51 -8.92
C GLN A 24 -3.00 1.83 -7.47
N HIS A 25 -3.99 1.11 -6.94
CA HIS A 25 -4.41 1.25 -5.54
C HIS A 25 -3.29 0.88 -4.56
N LYS A 26 -2.61 -0.25 -4.79
CA LYS A 26 -1.44 -0.66 -3.98
C LYS A 26 -0.31 0.36 -4.06
N ALA A 27 0.01 0.87 -5.24
CA ALA A 27 1.03 1.89 -5.43
C ALA A 27 0.70 3.20 -4.70
N LYS A 28 -0.54 3.69 -4.82
CA LYS A 28 -1.02 4.86 -4.06
C LYS A 28 -0.95 4.60 -2.56
N ARG A 29 -1.39 3.45 -2.08
CA ARG A 29 -1.31 3.07 -0.67
C ARG A 29 0.14 3.06 -0.17
N ALA A 30 1.07 2.47 -0.92
CA ALA A 30 2.49 2.47 -0.57
C ALA A 30 3.08 3.89 -0.49
N ALA A 31 2.69 4.78 -1.41
CA ALA A 31 3.12 6.18 -1.39
C ALA A 31 2.56 6.94 -0.16
N ILE A 32 1.29 6.70 0.19
CA ILE A 32 0.65 7.24 1.40
C ILE A 32 1.44 6.80 2.65
N LEU A 33 1.70 5.50 2.79
CA LEU A 33 2.40 4.95 3.94
C LEU A 33 3.84 5.46 4.05
N SER A 34 4.56 5.58 2.93
CA SER A 34 5.92 6.13 2.92
C SER A 34 5.97 7.57 3.42
N ARG A 35 5.06 8.44 2.93
CA ARG A 35 5.02 9.86 3.34
C ARG A 35 4.49 10.02 4.77
N ALA A 36 3.50 9.23 5.17
CA ALA A 36 3.00 9.21 6.54
C ALA A 36 4.09 8.79 7.53
N ALA A 37 4.84 7.72 7.24
CA ALA A 37 5.97 7.29 8.06
C ALA A 37 7.03 8.40 8.22
N LYS A 38 7.36 9.11 7.14
CA LYS A 38 8.27 10.27 7.21
C LYS A 38 7.73 11.39 8.11
N LEU A 39 6.43 11.68 8.03
CA LEU A 39 5.81 12.68 8.90
C LEU A 39 5.85 12.25 10.37
N PHE A 40 5.56 10.98 10.65
CA PHE A 40 5.63 10.44 12.01
C PHE A 40 7.04 10.46 12.58
N ASN A 41 8.05 10.15 11.76
CA ASN A 41 9.45 10.17 12.18
C ASN A 41 9.97 11.60 12.43
N THR A 42 9.42 12.61 11.75
CA THR A 42 9.88 14.00 11.86
C THR A 42 9.15 14.79 12.93
N LYS A 43 7.81 14.71 12.97
CA LYS A 43 6.95 15.46 13.91
C LYS A 43 6.64 14.67 15.20
N GLY A 44 6.85 13.35 15.17
CA GLY A 44 6.43 12.43 16.22
C GLY A 44 4.99 11.94 16.03
N ALA A 45 4.74 10.66 16.30
CA ALA A 45 3.43 10.02 16.13
C ALA A 45 2.31 10.60 17.02
N ARG A 46 2.66 11.24 18.15
CA ARG A 46 1.70 11.91 19.02
C ARG A 46 1.21 13.24 18.46
N ALA A 47 2.10 14.04 17.85
CA ALA A 47 1.79 15.38 17.34
C ALA A 47 1.27 15.38 15.89
N ALA A 48 1.46 14.29 15.15
CA ALA A 48 0.91 14.15 13.81
C ALA A 48 -0.55 13.67 13.84
N THR A 49 -1.38 14.29 13.02
CA THR A 49 -2.80 13.91 12.84
C THR A 49 -3.04 13.32 11.45
N LEU A 50 -4.15 12.60 11.28
CA LEU A 50 -4.60 12.15 9.95
C LEU A 50 -4.81 13.34 8.99
N ALA A 51 -5.25 14.49 9.51
CA ALA A 51 -5.40 15.71 8.71
C ALA A 51 -4.03 16.24 8.22
N ASP A 52 -3.00 16.25 9.08
CA ASP A 52 -1.64 16.63 8.67
C ASP A 52 -1.12 15.71 7.56
N VAL A 53 -1.39 14.40 7.68
CA VAL A 53 -1.01 13.41 6.67
C VAL A 53 -1.72 13.69 5.35
N ALA A 54 -3.04 13.90 5.37
CA ALA A 54 -3.82 14.25 4.18
C ALA A 54 -3.29 15.53 3.51
N ASN A 55 -3.04 16.58 4.29
CA ASN A 55 -2.48 17.85 3.81
C ASN A 55 -1.09 17.65 3.18
N LYS A 56 -0.20 16.89 3.83
CA LYS A 56 1.14 16.58 3.27
C LYS A 56 1.09 15.75 1.99
N LEU A 57 0.04 14.95 1.82
CA LEU A 57 -0.15 14.13 0.64
C LEU A 57 -0.89 14.85 -0.49
N GLY A 58 -1.45 16.03 -0.24
CA GLY A 58 -2.35 16.71 -1.18
C GLY A 58 -3.66 15.94 -1.39
N LEU A 59 -4.07 15.15 -0.39
CA LEU A 59 -5.29 14.35 -0.43
C LEU A 59 -6.39 15.03 0.38
N THR A 60 -7.64 14.80 -0.03
CA THR A 60 -8.78 15.14 0.81
C THR A 60 -8.86 14.20 2.02
N LYS A 61 -9.46 14.66 3.12
CA LYS A 61 -9.76 13.79 4.27
C LYS A 61 -10.52 12.53 3.83
N THR A 62 -11.55 12.67 3.01
CA THR A 62 -12.36 11.55 2.50
C THR A 62 -11.52 10.54 1.73
N SER A 63 -10.62 11.01 0.85
CA SER A 63 -9.71 10.13 0.13
C SER A 63 -8.74 9.41 1.06
N LEU A 64 -8.26 10.05 2.13
CA LEU A 64 -7.41 9.40 3.12
C LEU A 64 -8.19 8.33 3.91
N TYR A 65 -9.42 8.66 4.34
CA TYR A 65 -10.28 7.75 5.09
C TYR A 65 -10.65 6.48 4.32
N TYR A 66 -10.61 6.53 2.98
CA TYR A 66 -10.77 5.34 2.14
C TYR A 66 -9.65 4.31 2.34
N TYR A 67 -8.43 4.74 2.68
CA TYR A 67 -7.28 3.85 2.90
C TYR A 67 -7.02 3.55 4.38
N VAL A 68 -7.50 4.39 5.28
CA VAL A 68 -7.13 4.36 6.70
C VAL A 68 -8.33 4.75 7.56
N LYS A 69 -8.64 3.93 8.57
CA LYS A 69 -9.74 4.22 9.49
C LYS A 69 -9.33 5.11 10.66
N THR A 70 -8.18 4.84 11.26
CA THR A 70 -7.69 5.54 12.47
C THR A 70 -6.22 5.90 12.37
N LYS A 71 -5.75 6.77 13.27
CA LYS A 71 -4.34 7.14 13.33
C LYS A 71 -3.47 5.93 13.68
N GLU A 72 -3.94 5.11 14.62
CA GLU A 72 -3.28 3.90 15.09
C GLU A 72 -3.17 2.87 13.96
N ASP A 73 -4.22 2.73 13.15
CA ASP A 73 -4.22 1.89 11.95
C ASP A 73 -3.19 2.38 10.92
N LEU A 74 -3.10 3.70 10.67
CA LEU A 74 -2.08 4.24 9.78
C LEU A 74 -0.66 3.95 10.27
N ILE A 75 -0.43 4.14 11.57
CA ILE A 75 0.86 3.87 12.21
C ILE A 75 1.20 2.38 12.09
N TYR A 76 0.25 1.50 12.39
CA TYR A 76 0.43 0.05 12.26
C TYR A 76 0.77 -0.35 10.81
N GLN A 77 0.03 0.17 9.83
CA GLN A 77 0.30 -0.09 8.42
C GLN A 77 1.68 0.44 7.97
N CYS A 78 2.12 1.57 8.52
CA CYS A 78 3.47 2.10 8.29
C CYS A 78 4.55 1.15 8.83
N TYR A 79 4.38 0.63 10.05
CA TYR A 79 5.29 -0.35 10.64
C TYR A 79 5.33 -1.64 9.83
N GLN A 80 4.18 -2.20 9.48
CA GLN A 80 4.10 -3.40 8.64
C GLN A 80 4.80 -3.20 7.30
N SER A 81 4.63 -2.03 6.67
CA SER A 81 5.32 -1.70 5.41
C SER A 81 6.83 -1.50 5.58
N ALA A 82 7.29 -1.07 6.75
CA ALA A 82 8.72 -0.96 7.06
C ALA A 82 9.33 -2.35 7.26
N ILE A 83 8.68 -3.22 8.03
CA ILE A 83 9.12 -4.60 8.28
C ILE A 83 9.13 -5.41 6.97
N ALA A 84 8.08 -5.30 6.16
CA ALA A 84 7.99 -5.98 4.87
C ALA A 84 9.13 -5.59 3.90
N ARG A 85 9.65 -4.35 3.98
CA ARG A 85 10.83 -3.93 3.21
C ARG A 85 12.14 -4.51 3.75
N LEU A 86 12.24 -4.73 5.06
CA LEU A 86 13.42 -5.31 5.70
C LEU A 86 13.54 -6.82 5.44
N HIS A 87 12.42 -7.54 5.28
CA HIS A 87 12.43 -8.97 5.01
C HIS A 87 12.81 -9.33 3.55
N LEU A 88 13.06 -8.34 2.69
CA LEU A 88 13.39 -8.53 1.27
C LEU A 88 14.87 -8.23 0.95
N SER A 89 15.75 -8.21 1.95
CA SER A 89 17.21 -8.04 1.79
C SER A 89 17.96 -9.35 1.98
#